data_AF-A0A8D8QRJ3-F1
#
_entry.id   AF-A0A8D8QRJ3-F1
#
_cell.length_a   1.000
_cell.length_b   1.000
_cell.length_c   1.000
_cell.angle_alpha   90.00
_cell.angle_beta   90.00
_cell.angle_gamma   90.00
#
_symmetry.space_group_name_H-M   'P 1'
#
loop_
_entity.id
_entity.type
_entity.pdbx_description
1 polymer ?
#
loop_
_entity_poly.entity_id
_entity_poly.type
_entity_poly.pdbx_seq_one_letter_code
_entity_poly.pdbx_strand_id
1 'polypeptide(L)'
;MLCNTIAFQMPIFYWTRDHRLHHKYSETNADPYNSKRGFFFCHIGWLLVQKHPEVIEKGRQLDLSDLLEDPVVTFQKKHYWNVLILIYLVFPTVVPMFLWGESFSNAWHIALVLRYICTVNAAALVNSVAHLWGQRPYDKFIQPSQNLGVAIIALGEC
;
A
#
# COMPACT_ATOMS: atom_id res chain seq x y z
N MET A 1 -7.94 -5.89 9.86
CA MET A 1 -8.47 -6.53 8.63
C MET A 1 -9.39 -5.62 7.82
N LEU A 2 -10.58 -5.28 8.33
CA LEU A 2 -11.61 -4.57 7.56
C LEU A 2 -11.13 -3.22 7.00
N CYS A 3 -10.52 -2.36 7.83
CA CYS A 3 -9.97 -1.08 7.38
C CYS A 3 -8.86 -1.25 6.32
N ASN A 4 -8.02 -2.28 6.44
CA ASN A 4 -7.02 -2.60 5.41
C ASN A 4 -7.69 -3.02 4.09
N THR A 5 -8.78 -3.79 4.15
CA THR A 5 -9.54 -4.14 2.95
C THR A 5 -10.17 -2.89 2.31
N ILE A 6 -10.66 -1.92 3.09
CA ILE A 6 -11.17 -0.63 2.61
C ILE A 6 -10.07 0.21 1.92
N ALA A 7 -8.81 0.07 2.33
CA ALA A 7 -7.68 0.76 1.72
C ALA A 7 -7.32 0.20 0.33
N PHE A 8 -7.70 -1.05 0.04
CA PHE A 8 -7.48 -1.74 -1.24
C PHE A 8 -6.00 -1.76 -1.69
N GLN A 9 -5.09 -2.03 -0.76
CA GLN A 9 -3.65 -2.13 -1.03
C GLN A 9 -3.12 -3.57 -0.89
N MET A 10 -3.82 -4.53 -1.51
CA MET A 10 -3.59 -5.98 -1.37
C MET A 10 -3.99 -6.55 0.01
N PRO A 11 -4.15 -7.89 0.13
CA PRO A 11 -4.30 -8.56 1.43
C PRO A 11 -3.09 -8.31 2.34
N ILE A 12 -3.31 -8.28 3.66
CA ILE A 12 -2.27 -8.10 4.69
C ILE A 12 -1.08 -9.02 4.42
N PHE A 13 -1.33 -10.30 4.14
CA PHE A 13 -0.27 -11.28 3.86
C PHE A 13 0.72 -10.82 2.77
N TYR A 14 0.21 -10.33 1.63
CA TYR A 14 1.07 -9.92 0.52
C TYR A 14 1.71 -8.56 0.77
N TRP A 15 0.98 -7.63 1.38
CA TRP A 15 1.51 -6.33 1.78
C TRP A 15 2.68 -6.49 2.75
N THR A 16 2.51 -7.28 3.81
CA THR A 16 3.56 -7.51 4.81
C THR A 16 4.76 -8.24 4.21
N ARG A 17 4.55 -9.24 3.34
CA ARG A 17 5.66 -9.90 2.64
C ARG A 17 6.48 -8.90 1.84
N ASP A 18 5.83 -8.09 1.01
CA ASP A 18 6.52 -7.13 0.15
C ASP A 18 7.20 -6.03 0.98
N HIS A 19 6.57 -5.59 2.08
CA HIS A 19 7.15 -4.60 2.99
C HIS A 19 8.36 -5.13 3.77
N ARG A 20 8.31 -6.38 4.27
CA ARG A 20 9.49 -7.05 4.86
C ARG A 20 10.66 -7.11 3.88
N LEU A 21 10.35 -7.39 2.61
CA LEU A 21 11.35 -7.47 1.57
C LEU A 21 11.97 -6.09 1.28
N HIS A 22 11.12 -5.07 1.20
CA HIS A 22 11.55 -3.68 1.05
C HIS A 22 12.52 -3.27 2.16
N HIS A 23 12.17 -3.48 3.44
CA HIS A 23 13.09 -3.15 4.54
C HIS A 23 14.39 -3.93 4.49
N LYS A 24 14.32 -5.24 4.19
CA LYS A 24 15.50 -6.12 4.20
C LYS A 24 16.47 -5.85 3.06
N TYR A 25 15.95 -5.45 1.89
CA TYR A 25 16.72 -5.28 0.66
C TYR A 25 16.52 -3.92 0.01
N SER A 26 16.26 -2.90 0.82
CA SER A 26 15.97 -1.52 0.39
C SER A 26 16.99 -1.03 -0.63
N GLU A 27 16.53 -0.36 -1.69
CA GLU A 27 17.37 0.18 -2.76
C GLU A 27 18.17 -0.88 -3.57
N THR A 28 17.69 -2.11 -3.62
CA THR A 28 18.25 -3.17 -4.47
C THR A 28 17.21 -3.68 -5.47
N ASN A 29 17.63 -4.57 -6.37
CA ASN A 29 16.72 -5.26 -7.28
C ASN A 29 15.73 -6.20 -6.57
N ALA A 30 15.98 -6.55 -5.31
CA ALA A 30 15.06 -7.32 -4.48
C ALA A 30 14.02 -6.44 -3.76
N ASP A 31 14.15 -5.11 -3.78
CA ASP A 31 13.14 -4.18 -3.28
C ASP A 31 11.98 -4.08 -4.30
N PRO A 32 10.73 -4.43 -3.92
CA PRO A 32 9.58 -4.37 -4.82
C PRO A 32 9.33 -2.99 -5.43
N TYR A 33 9.68 -1.92 -4.73
CA TYR A 33 9.47 -0.53 -5.15
C TYR A 33 10.77 0.28 -5.08
N ASN A 34 11.89 -0.35 -5.48
CA ASN A 34 13.24 0.21 -5.52
C ASN A 34 13.30 1.68 -5.99
N SER A 35 13.61 2.58 -5.06
CA SER A 35 13.72 4.03 -5.28
C SER A 35 14.82 4.42 -6.28
N LYS A 36 15.86 3.59 -6.47
CA LYS A 36 16.93 3.83 -7.48
C LYS A 36 16.44 3.77 -8.91
N ARG A 37 15.25 3.21 -9.16
CA ARG A 37 14.61 3.21 -10.49
C ARG A 37 13.84 4.50 -10.78
N GLY A 38 13.92 5.48 -9.88
CA GLY A 38 13.36 6.81 -10.04
C GLY A 38 11.93 6.94 -9.52
N PHE A 39 11.51 8.20 -9.34
CA PHE A 39 10.24 8.58 -8.73
C PHE A 39 9.04 7.82 -9.30
N PHE A 40 8.88 7.80 -10.62
CA PHE A 40 7.71 7.16 -11.23
C PHE A 40 7.62 5.67 -10.89
N PHE A 41 8.76 4.97 -10.88
CA PHE A 41 8.78 3.54 -10.57
C PHE A 41 8.37 3.27 -9.12
N CYS A 42 9.02 3.93 -8.14
CA CYS A 42 8.73 3.70 -6.73
C CYS A 42 7.39 4.27 -6.27
N HIS A 43 6.84 5.26 -7.00
CA HIS A 43 5.52 5.81 -6.72
C HIS A 43 4.39 4.88 -7.19
N ILE A 44 4.37 4.51 -8.47
CA ILE A 44 3.26 3.70 -9.03
C ILE A 44 3.73 2.69 -10.09
N GLY A 45 4.84 2.95 -10.78
CA GLY A 45 5.29 2.15 -11.91
C GLY A 45 5.58 0.69 -11.57
N TRP A 46 5.96 0.39 -10.32
CA TRP A 46 6.16 -0.98 -9.84
C TRP A 46 4.89 -1.85 -9.89
N LEU A 47 3.70 -1.26 -9.81
CA LEU A 47 2.42 -1.97 -9.97
C LEU A 47 2.09 -2.28 -11.44
N LEU A 48 2.73 -1.58 -12.38
CA LEU A 48 2.42 -1.62 -13.81
C LEU A 48 3.33 -2.58 -14.59
N VAL A 49 4.28 -3.21 -13.91
CA VAL A 49 5.26 -4.11 -14.51
C VAL A 49 5.38 -5.40 -13.71
N GLN A 50 5.95 -6.42 -14.33
CA GLN A 50 6.31 -7.63 -13.59
C GLN A 50 7.41 -7.34 -12.57
N LYS A 51 7.32 -7.99 -11.41
CA LYS A 51 8.34 -7.93 -10.37
C LYS A 51 9.68 -8.44 -10.90
N HIS A 52 10.76 -7.82 -10.47
CA HIS A 52 12.12 -8.27 -10.79
C HIS A 52 12.34 -9.70 -10.24
N PRO A 53 13.09 -10.59 -10.92
CA PRO A 53 13.33 -11.95 -10.45
C PRO A 53 13.86 -12.05 -9.01
N GLU A 54 14.73 -11.13 -8.61
CA GLU A 54 15.26 -11.08 -7.23
C GLU A 54 14.17 -10.82 -6.17
N VAL A 55 13.12 -10.05 -6.49
CA VAL A 55 11.98 -9.85 -5.57
C VAL A 55 11.30 -11.19 -5.28
N ILE A 56 11.17 -12.05 -6.31
CA ILE A 56 10.54 -13.36 -6.20
C ILE A 56 11.45 -14.33 -5.44
N GLU A 57 12.73 -14.37 -5.80
CA GLU A 57 13.71 -15.26 -5.17
C GLU A 57 13.87 -14.94 -3.68
N LYS A 58 14.14 -13.68 -3.34
CA LYS A 58 14.34 -13.25 -1.95
C LYS A 58 13.05 -13.26 -1.15
N GLY A 59 11.90 -12.99 -1.80
CA GLY A 59 10.59 -13.10 -1.18
C GLY A 59 10.24 -14.51 -0.69
N ARG A 60 10.76 -15.57 -1.34
CA ARG A 60 10.60 -16.97 -0.90
C ARG A 60 11.44 -17.32 0.32
N GLN A 61 12.46 -16.54 0.63
CA GLN A 61 13.38 -16.76 1.75
C GLN A 61 12.93 -16.04 3.03
N LEU A 62 11.85 -15.27 2.97
CA LEU A 62 11.28 -14.62 4.14
C LEU A 62 10.53 -15.63 5.00
N ASP A 63 10.74 -15.55 6.31
CA ASP A 63 9.83 -16.16 7.26
C ASP A 63 8.51 -15.39 7.27
N LEU A 64 7.41 -16.13 7.11
CA LEU A 64 6.03 -15.65 7.11
C LEU A 64 5.13 -16.57 7.96
N SER A 65 5.75 -17.42 8.81
CA SER A 65 5.04 -18.36 9.69
C SER A 65 4.04 -17.63 10.57
N ASP A 66 4.43 -16.51 11.15
CA ASP A 66 3.57 -15.63 11.95
C ASP A 66 2.30 -15.18 11.22
N LEU A 67 2.39 -14.87 9.92
CA LEU A 67 1.24 -14.46 9.11
C LEU A 67 0.34 -15.65 8.71
N LEU A 68 0.91 -16.85 8.64
CA LEU A 68 0.18 -18.08 8.34
C LEU A 68 -0.49 -18.66 9.59
N GLU A 69 0.07 -18.41 10.77
CA GLU A 69 -0.49 -18.80 12.06
C GLU A 69 -1.59 -17.85 12.53
N ASP A 70 -1.58 -16.59 12.07
CA ASP A 70 -2.64 -15.63 12.39
C ASP A 70 -3.97 -15.96 11.65
N PRO A 71 -5.04 -16.32 12.39
CA PRO A 71 -6.34 -16.66 11.79
C PRO A 71 -7.02 -15.48 11.11
N VAL A 72 -6.78 -14.24 11.55
CA VAL A 72 -7.33 -13.02 10.95
C VAL A 72 -6.68 -12.77 9.59
N VAL A 73 -5.36 -12.93 9.49
CA VAL A 73 -4.62 -12.75 8.23
C VAL A 73 -4.99 -13.83 7.22
N THR A 74 -5.04 -15.09 7.64
CA THR A 74 -5.40 -16.20 6.77
C THR A 74 -6.86 -16.14 6.31
N PHE A 75 -7.79 -15.75 7.19
CA PHE A 75 -9.18 -15.47 6.82
C PHE A 75 -9.27 -14.36 5.77
N GLN A 76 -8.61 -13.22 6.01
CA GLN A 76 -8.62 -12.11 5.06
C GLN A 76 -8.07 -12.55 3.71
N LYS A 77 -6.93 -13.24 3.69
CA LYS A 77 -6.29 -13.73 2.47
C LYS A 77 -7.21 -14.64 1.67
N LYS A 78 -7.91 -15.56 2.34
CA LYS A 78 -8.85 -16.52 1.72
C LYS A 78 -10.09 -15.84 1.16
N HIS A 79 -10.63 -14.84 1.86
CA HIS A 79 -11.90 -14.20 1.53
C HIS A 79 -11.76 -12.78 0.98
N TYR A 80 -10.55 -12.36 0.60
CA TYR A 80 -10.23 -10.96 0.31
C TYR A 80 -11.19 -10.32 -0.69
N TRP A 81 -11.42 -10.98 -1.83
CA TRP A 81 -12.28 -10.46 -2.89
C TRP A 81 -13.72 -10.29 -2.45
N ASN A 82 -14.26 -11.24 -1.67
CA ASN A 82 -15.63 -11.15 -1.16
C ASN A 82 -15.77 -9.98 -0.18
N VAL A 83 -14.81 -9.84 0.75
CA VAL A 83 -14.81 -8.74 1.73
C VAL A 83 -14.58 -7.41 1.02
N LEU A 84 -13.71 -7.35 0.01
CA LEU A 84 -13.42 -6.15 -0.79
C LEU A 84 -14.68 -5.67 -1.52
N ILE A 85 -15.37 -6.56 -2.24
CA ILE A 85 -16.61 -6.20 -2.94
C ILE A 85 -17.63 -5.63 -1.93
N LEU A 86 -17.76 -6.25 -0.76
CA LEU A 86 -18.73 -5.77 0.23
C LEU A 86 -18.32 -4.42 0.83
N ILE A 87 -17.09 -4.29 1.32
CA ILE A 87 -16.69 -3.17 2.18
C ILE A 87 -16.04 -2.01 1.43
N TYR A 88 -15.36 -2.28 0.32
CA TYR A 88 -14.76 -1.26 -0.52
C TYR A 88 -15.72 -0.79 -1.61
N LEU A 89 -16.50 -1.69 -2.23
CA LEU A 89 -17.36 -1.32 -3.36
C LEU A 89 -18.79 -1.02 -2.91
N VAL A 90 -19.49 -2.01 -2.34
CA VAL A 90 -20.93 -1.89 -2.04
C VAL A 90 -21.17 -0.87 -0.93
N PHE A 91 -20.47 -0.99 0.19
CA PHE A 91 -20.72 -0.15 1.37
C PHE A 91 -20.58 1.36 1.08
N PRO A 92 -19.46 1.89 0.55
CA PRO A 92 -19.32 3.32 0.33
C PRO A 92 -20.11 3.85 -0.88
N THR A 93 -20.66 2.99 -1.75
CA THR A 93 -21.58 3.44 -2.81
C THR A 93 -23.03 3.46 -2.32
N VAL A 94 -23.49 2.41 -1.63
CA VAL A 94 -24.90 2.26 -1.24
C VAL A 94 -25.24 3.13 -0.03
N VAL A 95 -24.37 3.18 0.99
CA VAL A 95 -24.66 3.91 2.23
C VAL A 95 -24.98 5.40 1.97
N PRO A 96 -24.18 6.14 1.17
CA PRO A 96 -24.51 7.53 0.86
C PRO A 96 -25.84 7.74 0.16
N MET A 97 -26.17 6.83 -0.78
CA MET A 97 -27.40 6.91 -1.56
C MET A 97 -28.64 6.77 -0.68
N PHE A 98 -28.60 5.84 0.29
CA PHE A 98 -29.77 5.53 1.12
C PHE A 98 -29.87 6.36 2.40
N LEU A 99 -28.74 6.75 3.01
CA LEU A 99 -28.78 7.47 4.29
C LEU A 99 -28.92 8.99 4.15
N TRP A 100 -28.38 9.59 3.07
CA TRP A 100 -28.46 11.04 2.86
C TRP A 100 -28.79 11.43 1.42
N GLY A 101 -29.34 10.51 0.63
CA GLY A 101 -29.91 10.80 -0.68
C GLY A 101 -28.88 11.17 -1.75
N GLU A 102 -27.63 10.72 -1.62
CA GLU A 102 -26.59 11.02 -2.59
C GLU A 102 -26.88 10.36 -3.95
N SER A 103 -26.50 11.03 -5.03
CA SER A 103 -26.60 10.46 -6.37
C SER A 103 -25.62 9.29 -6.56
N PHE A 104 -26.00 8.29 -7.35
CA PHE A 104 -25.09 7.20 -7.71
C PHE A 104 -23.77 7.72 -8.32
N SER A 105 -23.85 8.76 -9.16
CA SER A 105 -22.68 9.38 -9.78
C SER A 105 -21.68 9.89 -8.76
N ASN A 106 -22.14 10.65 -7.76
CA ASN A 106 -21.26 11.18 -6.71
C ASN A 106 -20.73 10.07 -5.80
N ALA A 107 -21.59 9.14 -5.39
CA ALA A 107 -21.18 8.01 -4.55
C ALA A 107 -20.09 7.16 -5.24
N TRP A 108 -20.19 6.97 -6.56
CA TRP A 108 -19.17 6.29 -7.34
C TRP A 108 -17.90 7.12 -7.52
N HIS A 109 -18.00 8.31 -8.10
CA HIS A 109 -16.80 9.06 -8.49
C HIS A 109 -16.05 9.66 -7.30
N ILE A 110 -16.77 10.07 -6.24
CA ILE A 110 -16.17 10.74 -5.09
C ILE A 110 -15.85 9.73 -3.99
N ALA A 111 -16.86 9.05 -3.44
CA ALA A 111 -16.66 8.20 -2.27
C ALA A 111 -15.86 6.92 -2.57
N LEU A 112 -15.92 6.41 -3.80
CA LEU A 112 -15.16 5.25 -4.22
C LEU A 112 -13.87 5.66 -4.95
N VAL A 113 -13.98 6.26 -6.15
CA VAL A 113 -12.84 6.46 -7.06
C VAL A 113 -11.86 7.51 -6.53
N LEU A 114 -12.31 8.74 -6.27
CA LEU A 114 -11.43 9.81 -5.80
C LEU A 114 -10.78 9.46 -4.46
N ARG A 115 -11.57 8.92 -3.51
CA ARG A 115 -11.05 8.43 -2.22
C ARG A 115 -9.91 7.43 -2.42
N TYR A 116 -10.08 6.46 -3.30
CA TYR A 116 -9.04 5.46 -3.59
C TYR A 116 -7.80 6.09 -4.20
N ILE A 117 -7.97 6.97 -5.19
CA ILE A 117 -6.85 7.70 -5.83
C ILE A 117 -6.06 8.50 -4.78
N CYS A 118 -6.72 9.24 -3.91
CA CYS A 118 -6.06 9.97 -2.84
C CYS A 118 -5.32 9.03 -1.88
N THR A 119 -5.97 7.93 -1.48
CA THR A 119 -5.38 6.95 -0.53
C THR A 119 -4.15 6.27 -1.11
N VAL A 120 -4.19 5.82 -2.37
CA VAL A 120 -3.05 5.14 -2.99
C VAL A 120 -1.89 6.08 -3.24
N ASN A 121 -2.15 7.33 -3.64
CA ASN A 121 -1.08 8.32 -3.81
C ASN A 121 -0.47 8.72 -2.47
N ALA A 122 -1.28 8.89 -1.40
CA ALA A 122 -0.77 9.17 -0.07
C ALA A 122 0.20 8.08 0.42
N ALA A 123 -0.14 6.80 0.23
CA ALA A 123 0.76 5.70 0.57
C ALA A 123 1.99 5.63 -0.35
N ALA A 124 1.82 5.88 -1.65
CA ALA A 124 2.90 5.89 -2.63
C ALA A 124 3.95 6.98 -2.36
N LEU A 125 3.55 8.11 -1.74
CA LEU A 125 4.49 9.16 -1.33
C LEU A 125 5.53 8.66 -0.32
N VAL A 126 5.18 7.68 0.53
CA VAL A 126 6.14 7.07 1.47
C VAL A 126 7.22 6.33 0.68
N ASN A 127 6.85 5.53 -0.32
CA ASN A 127 7.83 4.81 -1.15
C ASN A 127 8.66 5.72 -2.05
N SER A 128 8.10 6.87 -2.46
CA SER A 128 8.72 7.75 -3.44
C SER A 128 9.38 8.98 -2.82
N VAL A 129 8.59 9.86 -2.20
CA VAL A 129 9.10 11.14 -1.70
C VAL A 129 9.97 10.91 -0.48
N ALA A 130 9.56 10.06 0.46
CA ALA A 130 10.36 9.81 1.66
C ALA A 130 11.70 9.11 1.35
N HIS A 131 11.86 8.42 0.22
CA HIS A 131 13.16 7.87 -0.19
C HIS A 131 14.02 8.83 -1.02
N LEU A 132 13.43 9.82 -1.69
CA LEU A 132 14.14 10.71 -2.61
C LEU A 132 14.42 12.10 -2.04
N TRP A 133 13.52 12.62 -1.20
CA TRP A 133 13.56 13.99 -0.73
C TRP A 133 13.17 14.12 0.75
N GLY A 134 14.14 14.54 1.56
CA GLY A 134 13.94 14.81 2.98
C GLY A 134 15.27 14.90 3.71
N GLN A 135 15.17 15.02 5.04
CA GLN A 135 16.34 15.06 5.93
C GLN A 135 16.69 13.66 6.45
N ARG A 136 17.99 13.41 6.69
CA ARG A 136 18.47 12.12 7.21
C ARG A 136 19.25 12.32 8.51
N PRO A 137 18.58 12.69 9.61
CA PRO A 137 19.26 13.01 10.87
C PRO A 137 19.82 11.78 11.58
N TYR A 138 19.26 10.59 11.33
CA TYR A 138 19.65 9.35 12.03
C TYR A 138 20.72 8.55 11.28
N ASP A 139 20.53 8.34 9.97
CA ASP A 139 21.51 7.65 9.13
C ASP A 139 21.55 8.28 7.74
N LYS A 140 22.71 8.84 7.39
CA LYS A 140 22.95 9.52 6.10
C LYS A 140 23.30 8.57 4.95
N PHE A 141 23.55 7.29 5.24
CA PHE A 141 23.98 6.29 4.27
C PHE A 141 22.80 5.50 3.66
N ILE A 142 21.62 5.58 4.27
CA ILE A 142 20.38 5.01 3.73
C ILE A 142 19.59 6.07 2.94
N GLN A 143 18.67 5.65 2.06
CA GLN A 143 17.82 6.58 1.31
C GLN A 143 16.57 7.09 2.04
N PRO A 144 15.89 6.33 2.91
CA PRO A 144 14.78 6.83 3.71
C PRO A 144 15.11 8.16 4.40
N SER A 145 14.14 9.06 4.42
CA SER A 145 14.34 10.44 4.86
C SER A 145 13.06 11.02 5.46
N GLN A 146 13.23 11.96 6.39
CA GLN A 146 12.14 12.67 7.02
C GLN A 146 11.61 13.79 6.12
N ASN A 147 10.31 13.77 5.90
CA ASN A 147 9.55 14.70 5.09
C ASN A 147 8.21 15.00 5.78
N LEU A 148 8.10 16.19 6.38
CA LEU A 148 6.91 16.60 7.13
C LEU A 148 5.63 16.57 6.29
N GLY A 149 5.73 16.91 4.99
CA GLY A 149 4.57 16.86 4.09
C GLY A 149 4.04 15.45 3.91
N VAL A 150 4.94 14.47 3.71
CA VAL A 150 4.58 13.06 3.64
C VAL A 150 4.01 12.58 4.97
N ALA A 151 4.64 12.92 6.10
CA ALA A 151 4.15 12.55 7.43
C ALA A 151 2.71 13.04 7.68
N ILE A 152 2.37 14.27 7.28
CA ILE A 152 1.00 14.79 7.42
C ILE A 152 0.03 14.02 6.51
N ILE A 153 0.38 13.82 5.25
CA ILE A 153 -0.49 13.18 4.25
C ILE A 153 -0.70 11.69 4.56
N ALA A 154 0.34 11.00 5.01
CA ALA A 154 0.35 9.57 5.32
C ALA A 154 0.08 9.28 6.81
N LEU A 155 -0.46 10.26 7.56
CA LEU A 155 -0.93 10.11 8.94
C LEU A 155 0.15 9.63 9.94
N GLY A 156 1.38 10.11 9.77
CA GLY A 156 2.53 9.85 10.65
C GLY A 156 3.64 9.04 10.00
N GLU A 157 3.36 8.39 8.86
CA GLU A 157 4.35 7.59 8.13
C GLU A 157 5.31 8.48 7.32
N CYS A 158 6.61 8.40 7.60
CA CYS A 158 7.65 9.03 6.80
C CYS A 158 9.04 8.45 7.09
#